data_AF-A0AAD4CDU7-F1
#
_entry.id   AF-A0AAD4CDU7-F1
#
_cell.length_a   1.000
_cell.length_b   1.000
_cell.length_c   1.000
_cell.angle_alpha   90.00
_cell.angle_beta   90.00
_cell.angle_gamma   90.00
#
_symmetry.space_group_name_H-M   'P 1'
#
loop_
_entity.id
_entity.type
_entity.pdbx_description
1 polymer ?
#
loop_
_entity_poly.entity_id
_entity_poly.type
_entity_poly.pdbx_seq_one_letter_code
_entity_poly.pdbx_strand_id
1 'polypeptide(L)'
;MNNPVIQIVDTVAAIADLVGLFNNLSNEPPSLYIDIEGINLCRQGSISIIQIFHLPRNEIYLIDVHTLGQSAFSTPSTNSGTTLKMVLEAGYIQKAFFDVRNDSDALYNIFGVHLAGIQDIQLLELATRNFSRRRVNGLARCIQHDASLTPTEIVEWRSIKDKGGRLFAPEKGGSYDIFNRRPLPEEIIQYCAQDVQILPKLYHTYNGRIGRWWREKVEVAVRERIDVCLQAGYTGKGSHKALAPAGWA
;
A
#
# COMPACT_ATOMS: atom_id res chain seq x y z
N MET A 1 -11.17 -10.29 -16.50
CA MET A 1 -11.71 -9.67 -15.27
C MET A 1 -12.14 -8.27 -15.65
N ASN A 2 -13.28 -7.78 -15.16
CA ASN A 2 -13.64 -6.38 -15.37
C ASN A 2 -12.62 -5.50 -14.65
N ASN A 3 -12.03 -4.54 -15.36
CA ASN A 3 -11.12 -3.58 -14.75
C ASN A 3 -11.87 -2.81 -13.65
N PRO A 4 -11.26 -2.59 -12.48
CA PRO A 4 -11.89 -1.84 -11.41
C PRO A 4 -12.16 -0.41 -11.85
N VAL A 5 -13.23 0.18 -11.33
CA VAL A 5 -13.51 1.61 -11.53
C VAL A 5 -12.55 2.42 -10.67
N ILE A 6 -11.83 3.36 -11.28
CA ILE A 6 -10.91 4.26 -10.59
C ILE A 6 -11.65 5.57 -10.26
N GLN A 7 -11.60 5.99 -9.01
CA GLN A 7 -12.24 7.20 -8.51
C GLN A 7 -11.21 8.09 -7.80
N ILE A 8 -11.17 9.37 -8.19
CA ILE A 8 -10.39 10.38 -7.47
C ILE A 8 -11.22 10.90 -6.30
N VAL A 9 -10.61 10.94 -5.12
CA VAL A 9 -11.24 11.42 -3.89
C VAL A 9 -10.48 12.65 -3.41
N ASP A 10 -10.94 13.82 -3.86
CA ASP A 10 -10.28 15.12 -3.66
C ASP A 10 -11.16 16.16 -2.93
N THR A 11 -12.33 15.73 -2.44
CA THR A 11 -13.23 16.57 -1.63
C THR A 11 -13.58 15.89 -0.30
N VAL A 12 -13.90 16.72 0.70
CA VAL A 12 -14.37 16.25 2.02
C VAL A 12 -15.64 15.40 1.88
N ALA A 13 -16.57 15.77 1.01
CA ALA A 13 -17.79 14.99 0.76
C ALA A 13 -17.44 13.58 0.23
N ALA A 14 -16.52 13.49 -0.75
CA ALA A 14 -16.10 12.21 -1.29
C ALA A 14 -15.37 11.34 -0.24
N ILE A 15 -14.61 11.93 0.70
CA ILE A 15 -14.04 11.19 1.84
C ILE A 15 -15.12 10.64 2.74
N ALA A 16 -16.13 11.45 3.10
CA ALA A 16 -17.23 11.02 3.95
C ALA A 16 -17.99 9.83 3.33
N ASP A 17 -18.23 9.89 2.02
CA ASP A 17 -18.87 8.81 1.25
C ASP A 17 -17.99 7.56 1.23
N LEU A 18 -16.70 7.70 0.88
CA LEU A 18 -15.73 6.59 0.84
C LEU A 18 -15.65 5.85 2.17
N VAL A 19 -15.45 6.57 3.27
CA VAL A 19 -15.33 5.95 4.60
C VAL A 19 -16.64 5.30 5.04
N GLY A 20 -17.78 5.82 4.58
CA GLY A 20 -19.09 5.18 4.75
C GLY A 20 -19.16 3.75 4.16
N LEU A 21 -18.32 3.44 3.16
CA LEU A 21 -18.23 2.11 2.55
C LEU A 21 -17.43 1.10 3.38
N PHE A 22 -16.65 1.55 4.37
CA PHE A 22 -15.76 0.71 5.17
C PHE A 22 -16.41 0.14 6.44
N ASN A 23 -17.74 0.13 6.48
CA ASN A 23 -18.51 -0.52 7.54
C ASN A 23 -18.64 -2.02 7.25
N ASN A 24 -18.49 -2.87 8.28
CA ASN A 24 -18.68 -4.33 8.20
C ASN A 24 -17.80 -5.05 7.15
N LEU A 25 -16.55 -4.61 7.00
CA LEU A 25 -15.60 -5.23 6.07
C LEU A 25 -15.27 -6.67 6.45
N SER A 26 -15.12 -7.53 5.43
CA SER A 26 -14.55 -8.88 5.62
C SER A 26 -13.04 -8.79 5.79
N ASN A 27 -12.49 -9.68 6.62
CA ASN A 27 -11.07 -9.80 6.87
C ASN A 27 -10.43 -11.02 6.18
N GLU A 28 -11.24 -11.90 5.60
CA GLU A 28 -10.77 -13.12 4.96
C GLU A 28 -11.37 -13.27 3.55
N PRO A 29 -10.62 -12.87 2.50
CA PRO A 29 -9.36 -12.10 2.52
C PRO A 29 -9.56 -10.65 3.00
N PRO A 30 -8.48 -9.87 3.25
CA PRO A 30 -8.58 -8.44 3.53
C PRO A 30 -9.42 -7.73 2.47
N SER A 31 -10.30 -6.83 2.90
CA SER A 31 -11.13 -6.05 1.96
C SER A 31 -10.41 -4.85 1.36
N LEU A 32 -9.35 -4.36 2.02
CA LEU A 32 -8.63 -3.15 1.64
C LEU A 32 -7.18 -3.48 1.31
N TYR A 33 -6.73 -3.10 0.11
CA TYR A 33 -5.33 -3.17 -0.31
C TYR A 33 -4.86 -1.76 -0.57
N ILE A 34 -3.77 -1.37 0.08
CA ILE A 34 -3.38 0.02 0.21
C ILE A 34 -1.92 0.18 -0.21
N ASP A 35 -1.67 1.28 -0.90
CA ASP A 35 -0.33 1.78 -1.20
C ASP A 35 -0.35 3.32 -1.05
N ILE A 36 0.82 3.92 -0.90
CA ILE A 36 0.96 5.35 -0.65
C ILE A 36 2.07 5.91 -1.55
N GLU A 37 1.77 7.04 -2.19
CA GLU A 37 2.76 7.77 -2.99
C GLU A 37 2.95 9.19 -2.47
N GLY A 38 4.18 9.69 -2.57
CA GLY A 38 4.55 11.00 -2.06
C GLY A 38 5.97 11.43 -2.35
N ILE A 39 6.31 12.66 -1.97
CA ILE A 39 7.65 13.20 -2.16
C ILE A 39 8.54 12.69 -1.03
N ASN A 40 9.56 11.90 -1.38
CA ASN A 40 10.49 11.30 -0.40
C ASN A 40 9.76 10.58 0.76
N LEU A 41 8.73 9.80 0.43
CA LEU A 41 7.80 9.15 1.36
C LEU A 41 8.50 8.51 2.58
N CYS A 42 8.40 9.21 3.70
CA CYS A 42 8.99 8.95 5.02
C CYS A 42 8.60 10.14 5.93
N ARG A 43 8.98 10.15 7.21
CA ARG A 43 8.72 11.25 8.17
C ARG A 43 9.21 12.65 7.76
N GLN A 44 10.18 12.73 6.85
CA GLN A 44 10.71 14.01 6.34
C GLN A 44 10.16 14.40 4.95
N GLY A 45 9.30 13.56 4.40
CA GLY A 45 8.69 13.76 3.08
C GLY A 45 7.27 14.30 3.18
N SER A 46 6.47 13.96 2.18
CA SER A 46 5.03 14.21 2.17
C SER A 46 4.27 12.97 1.73
N ILE A 47 2.98 12.91 2.06
CA ILE A 47 2.02 12.00 1.42
C ILE A 47 1.23 12.81 0.41
N SER A 48 1.19 12.33 -0.83
CA SER A 48 0.48 12.99 -1.92
C SER A 48 -0.80 12.27 -2.28
N ILE A 49 -0.74 10.94 -2.32
CA ILE A 49 -1.85 10.07 -2.75
C ILE A 49 -1.89 8.84 -1.83
N ILE A 50 -3.07 8.46 -1.37
CA ILE A 50 -3.32 7.12 -0.83
C ILE A 50 -4.16 6.35 -1.85
N GLN A 51 -3.69 5.18 -2.24
CA GLN A 51 -4.42 4.27 -3.12
C GLN A 51 -5.14 3.23 -2.25
N ILE A 52 -6.44 3.03 -2.46
CA ILE A 52 -7.20 1.97 -1.79
C ILE A 52 -7.95 1.16 -2.83
N PHE A 53 -7.56 -0.10 -3.01
CA PHE A 53 -8.39 -1.07 -3.71
C PHE A 53 -9.38 -1.72 -2.74
N HIS A 54 -10.66 -1.45 -2.95
CA HIS A 54 -11.76 -2.03 -2.19
C HIS A 54 -12.26 -3.30 -2.90
N LEU A 55 -11.71 -4.44 -2.49
CA LEU A 55 -11.85 -5.72 -3.18
C LEU A 55 -13.32 -6.17 -3.37
N PRO A 56 -14.20 -6.14 -2.35
CA PRO A 56 -15.61 -6.54 -2.51
C PRO A 56 -16.40 -5.75 -3.56
N ARG A 57 -16.06 -4.47 -3.77
CA ARG A 57 -16.71 -3.60 -4.76
C ARG A 57 -16.02 -3.60 -6.12
N ASN A 58 -14.80 -4.14 -6.20
CA ASN A 58 -13.93 -4.01 -7.37
C ASN A 58 -13.76 -2.53 -7.80
N GLU A 59 -13.50 -1.65 -6.83
CA GLU A 59 -13.33 -0.20 -7.02
C GLU A 59 -12.00 0.26 -6.41
N ILE A 60 -11.30 1.17 -7.09
CA ILE A 60 -10.04 1.79 -6.62
C ILE A 60 -10.30 3.26 -6.34
N TYR A 61 -9.87 3.71 -5.17
CA TYR A 61 -9.94 5.11 -4.77
C TYR A 61 -8.53 5.69 -4.65
N LEU A 62 -8.29 6.80 -5.33
CA LEU A 62 -7.07 7.59 -5.21
C LEU A 62 -7.40 8.83 -4.38
N ILE A 63 -7.04 8.78 -3.09
CA ILE A 63 -7.29 9.87 -2.16
C ILE A 63 -6.21 10.93 -2.36
N ASP A 64 -6.63 12.14 -2.72
CA ASP A 64 -5.75 13.29 -2.90
C ASP A 64 -5.40 13.92 -1.54
N VAL A 65 -4.45 13.31 -0.84
CA VAL A 65 -3.94 13.80 0.44
C VAL A 65 -3.22 15.15 0.30
N HIS A 66 -2.62 15.42 -0.87
CA HIS A 66 -1.98 16.70 -1.12
C HIS A 66 -2.98 17.87 -1.04
N THR A 67 -4.15 17.72 -1.66
CA THR A 67 -5.21 18.74 -1.62
C THR A 67 -5.97 18.73 -0.29
N LEU A 68 -6.28 17.55 0.24
CA LEU A 68 -7.15 17.41 1.42
C LEU A 68 -6.43 17.60 2.76
N GLY A 69 -5.11 17.38 2.81
CA GLY A 69 -4.32 17.44 4.03
C GLY A 69 -4.92 16.60 5.15
N GLN A 70 -5.03 17.18 6.35
CA GLN A 70 -5.58 16.50 7.53
C GLN A 70 -7.03 16.03 7.32
N SER A 71 -7.81 16.73 6.49
CA SER A 71 -9.22 16.39 6.23
C SER A 71 -9.37 15.03 5.56
N ALA A 72 -8.36 14.52 4.84
CA ALA A 72 -8.38 13.16 4.31
C ALA A 72 -8.55 12.11 5.43
N PHE A 73 -8.02 12.40 6.62
CA PHE A 73 -7.97 11.47 7.75
C PHE A 73 -9.00 11.76 8.83
N SER A 74 -9.41 13.02 9.01
CA SER A 74 -10.30 13.46 10.09
C SER A 74 -11.76 13.64 9.67
N THR A 75 -12.07 13.63 8.38
CA THR A 75 -13.46 13.77 7.91
C THR A 75 -14.28 12.55 8.31
N PRO A 76 -15.38 12.72 9.05
CA PRO A 76 -16.27 11.63 9.41
C PRO A 76 -17.20 11.26 8.25
N SER A 77 -17.54 9.97 8.16
CA SER A 77 -18.69 9.53 7.38
C SER A 77 -19.98 10.14 7.93
N THR A 78 -20.94 10.42 7.05
CA THR A 78 -22.21 11.05 7.42
C THR A 78 -23.04 10.17 8.37
N ASN A 79 -22.92 8.85 8.28
CA ASN A 79 -23.82 7.91 8.96
C ASN A 79 -23.24 7.26 10.23
N SER A 80 -21.92 7.10 10.33
CA SER A 80 -21.29 6.37 11.45
C SER A 80 -20.29 7.19 12.24
N GLY A 81 -19.92 8.38 11.77
CA GLY A 81 -18.84 9.18 12.38
C GLY A 81 -17.44 8.58 12.18
N THR A 82 -17.34 7.43 11.50
CA THR A 82 -16.06 6.75 11.20
C THR A 82 -15.22 7.65 10.31
N THR A 83 -13.93 7.79 10.62
CA THR A 83 -12.96 8.50 9.77
C THR A 83 -11.96 7.53 9.14
N LEU A 84 -11.24 7.96 8.10
CA LEU A 84 -10.18 7.14 7.51
C LEU A 84 -9.09 6.80 8.54
N LYS A 85 -8.74 7.74 9.43
CA LYS A 85 -7.82 7.47 10.55
C LYS A 85 -8.32 6.31 11.40
N MET A 86 -9.59 6.31 11.82
CA MET A 86 -10.15 5.22 12.63
C MET A 86 -10.04 3.86 11.91
N VAL A 87 -10.28 3.82 10.59
CA VAL A 87 -10.17 2.59 9.79
C VAL A 87 -8.72 2.08 9.73
N LEU A 88 -7.77 3.00 9.49
CA LEU A 88 -6.34 2.67 9.42
C LEU A 88 -5.77 2.21 10.77
N GLU A 89 -6.24 2.77 11.88
CA GLU A 89 -5.82 2.44 13.25
C GLU A 89 -6.58 1.25 13.86
N ALA A 90 -7.67 0.80 13.25
CA ALA A 90 -8.44 -0.33 13.74
C ALA A 90 -7.71 -1.67 13.52
N GLY A 91 -7.27 -2.31 14.61
CA GLY A 91 -6.59 -3.61 14.56
C GLY A 91 -7.49 -4.78 14.11
N TYR A 92 -8.81 -4.63 14.23
CA TYR A 92 -9.78 -5.63 13.78
C TYR A 92 -10.17 -5.48 12.31
N ILE A 93 -9.73 -4.42 11.61
CA ILE A 93 -9.88 -4.29 10.16
C ILE A 93 -8.54 -4.67 9.54
N GLN A 94 -8.54 -5.71 8.72
CA GLN A 94 -7.36 -6.16 7.99
C GLN A 94 -7.12 -5.29 6.75
N LYS A 95 -5.93 -4.71 6.64
CA LYS A 95 -5.47 -3.95 5.47
C LYS A 95 -4.20 -4.58 4.94
N ALA A 96 -4.14 -4.82 3.63
CA ALA A 96 -2.96 -5.39 3.00
C ALA A 96 -2.08 -4.31 2.38
N PHE A 97 -0.78 -4.34 2.68
CA PHE A 97 0.25 -3.47 2.12
C PHE A 97 1.36 -4.33 1.53
N PHE A 98 2.15 -3.78 0.62
CA PHE A 98 3.41 -4.37 0.21
C PHE A 98 4.57 -3.55 0.78
N ASP A 99 5.27 -4.06 1.80
CA ASP A 99 6.35 -3.34 2.48
C ASP A 99 5.92 -2.04 3.20
N VAL A 100 5.18 -2.18 4.30
CA VAL A 100 4.52 -1.06 5.02
C VAL A 100 5.45 -0.06 5.72
N ARG A 101 6.77 -0.27 5.69
CA ARG A 101 7.71 0.45 6.59
C ARG A 101 7.71 1.97 6.38
N ASN A 102 7.80 2.43 5.12
CA ASN A 102 7.79 3.88 4.84
C ASN A 102 6.39 4.47 5.00
N ASP A 103 5.36 3.71 4.66
CA ASP A 103 3.96 4.12 4.77
C ASP A 103 3.59 4.38 6.22
N SER A 104 3.93 3.45 7.12
CA SER A 104 3.75 3.58 8.56
C SER A 104 4.49 4.81 9.10
N ASP A 105 5.75 4.98 8.72
CA ASP A 105 6.56 6.11 9.16
C ASP A 105 6.00 7.47 8.73
N ALA A 106 5.58 7.58 7.46
CA ALA A 106 4.99 8.79 6.92
C ALA A 106 3.62 9.09 7.55
N LEU A 107 2.72 8.10 7.63
CA LEU A 107 1.38 8.25 8.20
C LEU A 107 1.45 8.72 9.67
N TYR A 108 2.32 8.10 10.45
CA TYR A 108 2.46 8.42 11.87
C TYR A 108 3.10 9.80 12.08
N ASN A 109 4.25 10.06 11.46
CA ASN A 109 5.01 11.28 11.77
C ASN A 109 4.45 12.54 11.10
N ILE A 110 3.70 12.41 10.00
CA ILE A 110 3.13 13.56 9.28
C ILE A 110 1.68 13.82 9.70
N PHE A 111 0.86 12.77 9.86
CA PHE A 111 -0.58 12.89 10.10
C PHE A 111 -1.06 12.28 11.43
N GLY A 112 -0.13 11.74 12.24
CA GLY A 112 -0.44 11.13 13.51
C GLY A 112 -1.25 9.84 13.38
N VAL A 113 -1.22 9.13 12.25
CA VAL A 113 -1.98 7.89 12.00
C VAL A 113 -1.12 6.67 12.31
N HIS A 114 -1.49 5.89 13.33
CA HIS A 114 -0.75 4.70 13.75
C HIS A 114 -1.38 3.41 13.22
N LEU A 115 -0.81 2.85 12.15
CA LEU A 115 -1.35 1.68 11.48
C LEU A 115 -1.52 0.47 12.42
N ALA A 116 -2.63 -0.25 12.26
CA ALA A 116 -2.86 -1.55 12.90
C ALA A 116 -3.53 -2.52 11.91
N GLY A 117 -3.61 -3.82 12.25
CA GLY A 117 -4.32 -4.80 11.41
C GLY A 117 -3.70 -4.97 10.01
N ILE A 118 -2.37 -4.94 9.91
CA ILE A 118 -1.66 -4.98 8.62
C ILE A 118 -1.35 -6.42 8.21
N GLN A 119 -1.58 -6.72 6.93
CA GLN A 119 -1.07 -7.89 6.22
C GLN A 119 0.05 -7.42 5.27
N ASP A 120 1.32 -7.66 5.64
CA ASP A 120 2.45 -7.29 4.78
C ASP A 120 2.76 -8.40 3.77
N ILE A 121 2.36 -8.18 2.52
CA ILE A 121 2.47 -9.15 1.42
C ILE A 121 3.93 -9.51 1.12
N GLN A 122 4.87 -8.58 1.32
CA GLN A 122 6.29 -8.86 1.11
C GLN A 122 6.83 -9.85 2.16
N LEU A 123 6.36 -9.76 3.40
CA LEU A 123 6.70 -10.73 4.44
C LEU A 123 6.03 -12.09 4.18
N LEU A 124 4.81 -12.12 3.64
CA LEU A 124 4.16 -13.36 3.22
C LEU A 124 4.94 -14.06 2.09
N GLU A 125 5.44 -13.32 1.09
CA GLU A 125 6.34 -13.86 0.05
C GLU A 125 7.59 -14.49 0.68
N LEU A 126 8.27 -13.72 1.53
CA LEU A 126 9.51 -14.14 2.16
C LEU A 126 9.31 -15.41 3.01
N ALA A 127 8.21 -15.48 3.75
CA ALA A 127 7.88 -16.62 4.60
C ALA A 127 7.61 -17.89 3.78
N THR A 128 6.94 -17.77 2.63
CA THR A 128 6.38 -18.91 1.90
C THR A 128 7.24 -19.43 0.74
N ARG A 129 8.28 -18.70 0.34
CA ARG A 129 9.19 -19.14 -0.73
C ARG A 129 10.09 -20.32 -0.34
N ASN A 130 10.62 -21.05 -1.31
CA ASN A 130 11.45 -22.25 -1.08
C ASN A 130 12.96 -22.02 -1.28
N PHE A 131 13.39 -20.78 -1.52
CA PHE A 131 14.79 -20.40 -1.69
C PHE A 131 15.27 -19.47 -0.56
N SER A 132 16.54 -19.06 -0.64
CA SER A 132 17.23 -18.20 0.34
C SER A 132 16.33 -17.10 0.88
N ARG A 133 16.30 -16.89 2.20
CA ARG A 133 15.51 -15.85 2.90
C ARG A 133 16.35 -14.67 3.34
N ARG A 134 17.59 -14.52 2.87
CA ARG A 134 18.49 -13.44 3.30
C ARG A 134 18.02 -12.03 2.95
N ARG A 135 17.23 -11.89 1.87
CA ARG A 135 16.79 -10.59 1.34
C ARG A 135 15.34 -10.63 0.85
N VAL A 136 14.57 -9.58 1.08
CA VAL A 136 13.20 -9.47 0.54
C VAL A 136 13.19 -9.24 -0.97
N ASN A 137 12.11 -9.64 -1.63
CA ASN A 137 11.87 -9.30 -3.04
C ASN A 137 11.06 -8.00 -3.16
N GLY A 138 11.35 -7.20 -4.19
CA GLY A 138 10.52 -6.05 -4.55
C GLY A 138 9.26 -6.48 -5.29
N LEU A 139 8.23 -5.63 -5.26
CA LEU A 139 6.90 -5.90 -5.83
C LEU A 139 6.96 -6.39 -7.28
N ALA A 140 7.76 -5.74 -8.12
CA ALA A 140 7.90 -6.11 -9.53
C ALA A 140 8.36 -7.57 -9.74
N ARG A 141 9.25 -8.06 -8.87
CA ARG A 141 9.72 -9.44 -8.93
C ARG A 141 8.64 -10.41 -8.47
N CYS A 142 7.91 -10.08 -7.41
CA CYS A 142 6.78 -10.87 -6.93
C CYS A 142 5.70 -11.01 -8.01
N ILE A 143 5.35 -9.91 -8.70
CA ILE A 143 4.34 -9.92 -9.76
C ILE A 143 4.77 -10.81 -10.92
N GLN A 144 6.02 -10.69 -11.37
CA GLN A 144 6.54 -11.48 -12.49
C GLN A 144 6.49 -12.99 -12.23
N HIS A 145 6.64 -13.42 -10.97
CA HIS A 145 6.77 -14.84 -10.64
C HIS A 145 5.52 -15.46 -10.01
N ASP A 146 4.71 -14.68 -9.29
CA ASP A 146 3.67 -15.22 -8.39
C ASP A 146 2.26 -14.68 -8.61
N ALA A 147 2.07 -13.63 -9.43
CA ALA A 147 0.74 -13.06 -9.69
C ALA A 147 -0.09 -13.83 -10.73
N SER A 148 0.43 -14.95 -11.25
CA SER A 148 -0.24 -15.81 -12.25
C SER A 148 -0.79 -15.03 -13.45
N LEU A 149 -0.04 -14.03 -13.91
CA LEU A 149 -0.36 -13.25 -15.10
C LEU A 149 0.08 -13.98 -16.36
N THR A 150 -0.71 -13.86 -17.43
CA THR A 150 -0.32 -14.26 -18.78
C THR A 150 0.85 -13.40 -19.28
N PRO A 151 1.65 -13.88 -20.27
CA PRO A 151 2.72 -13.08 -20.84
C PRO A 151 2.27 -11.71 -21.35
N THR A 152 1.07 -11.62 -21.94
CA THR A 152 0.49 -10.36 -22.41
C THR A 152 0.18 -9.41 -21.26
N GLU A 153 -0.45 -9.90 -20.17
CA GLU A 153 -0.72 -9.09 -18.98
C GLU A 153 0.58 -8.59 -18.32
N ILE A 154 1.66 -9.39 -18.33
CA ILE A 154 2.97 -8.96 -17.81
C ILE A 154 3.56 -7.82 -18.67
N VAL A 155 3.44 -7.91 -19.99
CA VAL A 155 3.92 -6.86 -20.91
C VAL A 155 3.14 -5.57 -20.71
N GLU A 156 1.82 -5.66 -20.61
CA GLU A 156 0.95 -4.50 -20.33
C GLU A 156 1.27 -3.88 -18.97
N TRP A 157 1.38 -4.70 -17.93
CA TRP A 157 1.71 -4.27 -16.58
C TRP A 157 3.06 -3.52 -16.53
N ARG A 158 4.09 -4.06 -17.19
CA ARG A 158 5.40 -3.41 -17.31
C ARG A 158 5.32 -2.10 -18.06
N SER A 159 4.54 -2.03 -19.14
CA SER A 159 4.37 -0.82 -19.95
C SER A 159 3.78 0.32 -19.12
N ILE A 160 2.72 0.06 -18.35
CA ILE A 160 2.11 1.04 -17.44
C ILE A 160 3.12 1.46 -16.36
N LYS A 161 3.81 0.49 -15.75
CA LYS A 161 4.79 0.77 -14.70
C LYS A 161 5.97 1.60 -15.20
N ASP A 162 6.44 1.34 -16.41
CA ASP A 162 7.53 2.11 -17.01
C ASP A 162 7.09 3.52 -17.41
N LYS A 163 5.88 3.70 -17.95
CA LYS A 163 5.34 5.03 -18.27
C LYS A 163 5.21 5.90 -17.02
N GLY A 164 4.53 5.42 -15.98
CA GLY A 164 4.39 6.14 -14.71
C GLY A 164 5.74 6.33 -14.01
N GLY A 165 6.56 5.27 -13.95
CA GLY A 165 7.87 5.28 -13.32
C GLY A 165 8.83 6.33 -13.88
N ARG A 166 8.83 6.56 -15.20
CA ARG A 166 9.68 7.60 -15.82
C ARG A 166 9.30 9.02 -15.38
N LEU A 167 8.06 9.24 -14.96
CA LEU A 167 7.60 10.57 -14.58
C LEU A 167 8.07 10.97 -13.17
N PHE A 168 8.21 10.01 -12.25
CA PHE A 168 8.61 10.32 -10.87
C PHE A 168 10.04 9.91 -10.50
N ALA A 169 10.63 8.91 -11.18
CA ALA A 169 11.95 8.38 -10.82
C ALA A 169 13.08 9.31 -11.30
N PRO A 170 13.88 9.92 -10.39
CA PRO A 170 14.95 10.85 -10.79
C PRO A 170 16.00 10.22 -11.70
N GLU A 171 16.34 8.95 -11.49
CA GLU A 171 17.28 8.20 -12.33
C GLU A 171 16.78 7.96 -13.77
N LYS A 172 15.48 8.16 -14.01
CA LYS A 172 14.84 8.10 -15.34
C LYS A 172 14.51 9.49 -15.90
N GLY A 173 14.93 10.57 -15.23
CA GLY A 173 14.65 11.96 -15.61
C GLY A 173 13.32 12.52 -15.09
N GLY A 174 12.66 11.80 -14.18
CA GLY A 174 11.43 12.24 -13.53
C GLY A 174 11.66 13.05 -12.26
N SER A 175 10.58 13.48 -11.62
CA SER A 175 10.60 14.09 -10.28
C SER A 175 9.41 13.62 -9.47
N TYR A 176 9.62 13.34 -8.18
CA TYR A 176 8.55 13.03 -7.23
C TYR A 176 7.48 14.13 -7.14
N ASP A 177 7.79 15.36 -7.56
CA ASP A 177 6.83 16.47 -7.63
C ASP A 177 5.62 16.16 -8.52
N ILE A 178 5.75 15.20 -9.46
CA ILE A 178 4.63 14.78 -10.31
C ILE A 178 3.44 14.28 -9.49
N PHE A 179 3.67 13.70 -8.30
CA PHE A 179 2.60 13.23 -7.41
C PHE A 179 1.77 14.38 -6.81
N ASN A 180 2.30 15.61 -6.80
CA ASN A 180 1.59 16.81 -6.35
C ASN A 180 0.94 17.60 -7.50
N ARG A 181 1.20 17.24 -8.76
CA ARG A 181 0.61 17.95 -9.91
C ARG A 181 -0.91 17.74 -9.96
N ARG A 182 -1.67 18.81 -10.17
CA ARG A 182 -3.13 18.77 -10.34
C ARG A 182 -3.58 19.46 -11.65
N PRO A 183 -4.56 18.89 -12.40
CA PRO A 183 -5.13 17.55 -12.20
C PRO A 183 -4.05 16.46 -12.32
N LEU A 184 -4.28 15.32 -11.64
CA LEU A 184 -3.30 14.24 -11.60
C LEU A 184 -3.10 13.68 -13.03
N PRO A 185 -1.86 13.52 -13.53
CA PRO A 185 -1.64 12.97 -14.86
C PRO A 185 -2.21 11.55 -14.99
N GLU A 186 -2.78 11.25 -16.14
CA GLU A 186 -3.43 9.95 -16.40
C GLU A 186 -2.44 8.79 -16.21
N GLU A 187 -1.18 8.95 -16.61
CA GLU A 187 -0.15 7.94 -16.42
C GLU A 187 0.14 7.65 -14.94
N ILE A 188 -0.01 8.65 -14.06
CA ILE A 188 0.13 8.47 -12.60
C ILE A 188 -1.12 7.81 -12.03
N ILE A 189 -2.32 8.17 -12.50
CA ILE A 189 -3.58 7.50 -12.11
C ILE A 189 -3.49 6.00 -12.41
N GLN A 190 -3.11 5.63 -13.64
CA GLN A 190 -2.99 4.24 -14.07
C GLN A 190 -1.88 3.49 -13.30
N TYR A 191 -0.74 4.14 -13.08
CA TYR A 191 0.35 3.58 -12.27
C TYR A 191 -0.13 3.26 -10.84
N CYS A 192 -0.73 4.23 -10.16
CA CYS A 192 -1.23 4.11 -8.79
C CYS A 192 -2.32 3.02 -8.68
N ALA A 193 -3.26 2.99 -9.63
CA ALA A 193 -4.31 1.98 -9.63
C ALA A 193 -3.75 0.56 -9.80
N GLN A 194 -2.80 0.39 -10.72
CA GLN A 194 -2.21 -0.91 -11.01
C GLN A 194 -1.42 -1.48 -9.81
N ASP A 195 -0.72 -0.63 -9.05
CA ASP A 195 0.12 -1.08 -7.94
C ASP A 195 -0.69 -1.70 -6.78
N VAL A 196 -1.94 -1.25 -6.54
CA VAL A 196 -2.86 -1.90 -5.58
C VAL A 196 -3.72 -3.01 -6.19
N GLN A 197 -4.10 -2.91 -7.48
CA GLN A 197 -4.99 -3.88 -8.14
C GLN A 197 -4.42 -5.31 -8.14
N ILE A 198 -3.09 -5.43 -8.18
CA ILE A 198 -2.40 -6.72 -8.27
C ILE A 198 -2.22 -7.41 -6.90
N LEU A 199 -2.28 -6.65 -5.81
CA LEU A 199 -1.98 -7.12 -4.46
C LEU A 199 -2.87 -8.29 -3.99
N PRO A 200 -4.19 -8.34 -4.28
CA PRO A 200 -5.02 -9.48 -3.90
C PRO A 200 -4.56 -10.81 -4.50
N LYS A 201 -4.03 -10.79 -5.74
CA LYS A 201 -3.51 -12.01 -6.38
C LYS A 201 -2.29 -12.53 -5.63
N LEU A 202 -1.35 -11.63 -5.29
CA LEU A 202 -0.16 -11.97 -4.50
C LEU A 202 -0.54 -12.45 -3.10
N TYR A 203 -1.44 -11.74 -2.42
CA TYR A 203 -1.94 -12.13 -1.11
C TYR A 203 -2.54 -13.53 -1.14
N HIS A 204 -3.42 -13.81 -2.11
CA HIS A 204 -4.02 -15.14 -2.26
C HIS A 204 -2.96 -16.23 -2.48
N THR A 205 -2.01 -16.00 -3.38
CA THR A 205 -0.91 -16.93 -3.66
C THR A 205 -0.09 -17.26 -2.41
N TYR A 206 0.30 -16.24 -1.64
CA TYR A 206 1.17 -16.46 -0.47
C TYR A 206 0.38 -16.93 0.75
N ASN A 207 -0.78 -16.36 1.04
CA ASN A 207 -1.63 -16.78 2.15
C ASN A 207 -2.12 -18.23 1.99
N GLY A 208 -2.32 -18.72 0.77
CA GLY A 208 -2.64 -20.12 0.52
C GLY A 208 -1.51 -21.11 0.83
N ARG A 209 -0.27 -20.64 0.94
CA ARG A 209 0.93 -21.46 1.21
C ARG A 209 1.42 -21.36 2.66
N ILE A 210 1.00 -20.34 3.40
CA ILE A 210 1.58 -20.05 4.71
C ILE A 210 1.11 -21.04 5.79
N GLY A 211 2.07 -21.69 6.45
CA GLY A 211 1.81 -22.52 7.63
C GLY A 211 1.70 -21.69 8.91
N ARG A 212 1.09 -22.27 9.96
CA ARG A 212 0.85 -21.63 11.26
C ARG A 212 2.11 -20.97 11.85
N TRP A 213 3.23 -21.70 11.90
CA TRP A 213 4.48 -21.19 12.47
C TRP A 213 5.02 -19.95 11.75
N TRP A 214 4.89 -19.93 10.41
CA TRP A 214 5.30 -18.77 9.62
C TRP A 214 4.35 -17.59 9.81
N ARG A 215 3.06 -17.84 10.00
CA ARG A 215 2.06 -16.80 10.28
C ARG A 215 2.40 -16.03 11.57
N GLU A 216 2.71 -16.75 12.66
CA GLU A 216 3.13 -16.15 13.92
C GLU A 216 4.41 -15.31 13.76
N LYS A 217 5.40 -15.81 13.00
CA LYS A 217 6.62 -15.06 12.69
C LYS A 217 6.34 -13.80 11.87
N VAL A 218 5.49 -13.89 10.85
CA VAL A 218 5.07 -12.73 10.04
C VAL A 218 4.40 -11.69 10.93
N GLU A 219 3.49 -12.08 11.81
CA GLU A 219 2.80 -11.16 12.72
C GLU A 219 3.75 -10.38 13.65
N VAL A 220 4.82 -11.03 14.15
CA VAL A 220 5.87 -10.35 14.90
C VAL A 220 6.61 -9.35 14.00
N ALA A 221 7.07 -9.79 12.83
CA ALA A 221 7.84 -8.94 11.91
C ALA A 221 7.00 -7.77 11.35
N VAL A 222 5.69 -7.93 11.16
CA VAL A 222 4.77 -6.85 10.77
C VAL A 222 4.71 -5.79 11.86
N ARG A 223 4.57 -6.18 13.13
CA ARG A 223 4.58 -5.22 14.25
C ARG A 223 5.89 -4.44 14.29
N GLU A 224 7.02 -5.11 14.17
CA GLU A 224 8.33 -4.45 14.08
C GLU A 224 8.42 -3.46 12.90
N ARG A 225 7.82 -3.80 11.75
CA ARG A 225 7.77 -2.92 10.57
C ARG A 225 6.86 -1.71 10.75
N ILE A 226 5.76 -1.84 11.49
CA ILE A 226 4.89 -0.72 11.84
C ILE A 226 5.62 0.21 12.81
N ASP A 227 6.20 -0.36 13.87
CA ASP A 227 6.83 0.37 14.98
C ASP A 227 8.12 1.11 14.60
N VAL A 228 8.62 0.95 13.37
CA VAL A 228 9.74 1.79 12.86
C VAL A 228 9.40 3.27 12.93
N CYS A 229 8.11 3.62 12.84
CA CYS A 229 7.64 5.00 12.95
C CYS A 229 7.97 5.64 14.31
N LEU A 230 8.11 4.83 15.36
CA LEU A 230 8.45 5.25 16.72
C LEU A 230 9.98 5.37 16.95
N GLN A 231 10.78 4.86 16.01
CA GLN A 231 12.24 4.84 16.15
C GLN A 231 12.85 6.15 15.65
N ALA A 232 13.47 6.93 16.52
CA ALA A 232 14.07 8.23 16.16
C ALA A 232 15.10 8.14 15.01
N GLY A 233 15.86 7.03 14.93
CA GLY A 233 16.91 6.80 13.93
C GLY A 233 16.48 6.11 12.63
N TYR A 234 15.17 5.91 12.39
CA TYR A 234 14.71 5.23 11.19
C TYR A 234 15.13 5.97 9.91
N THR A 235 15.63 5.21 8.93
CA THR A 235 16.00 5.71 7.60
C THR A 235 15.22 4.93 6.53
N GLY A 236 14.32 5.64 5.84
CA GLY A 236 13.44 5.06 4.81
C GLY A 236 14.12 4.72 3.47
N LYS A 237 15.43 4.94 3.35
CA LYS A 237 16.26 4.64 2.17
C LYS A 237 17.54 3.92 2.59
N GLY A 238 17.99 2.95 1.80
CA GLY A 238 19.27 2.25 2.01
C GLY A 238 19.18 0.75 1.74
N SER A 239 20.35 0.12 1.58
CA SER A 239 20.45 -1.32 1.27
C SER A 239 19.98 -2.22 2.42
N HIS A 240 19.96 -1.72 3.66
CA HIS A 240 19.43 -2.43 4.82
C HIS A 240 17.95 -2.76 4.68
N LYS A 241 17.17 -1.97 3.92
CA LYS A 241 15.75 -2.26 3.67
C LYS A 241 15.53 -3.54 2.87
N ALA A 242 16.54 -4.00 2.13
CA ALA A 242 16.48 -5.25 1.38
C ALA A 242 16.79 -6.48 2.25
N LEU A 243 17.24 -6.32 3.49
CA LEU A 243 17.50 -7.43 4.40
C LEU A 243 16.20 -8.01 4.95
N ALA A 244 16.20 -9.32 5.20
CA ALA A 244 15.11 -9.98 5.89
C ALA A 244 15.08 -9.62 7.39
N PRO A 245 13.92 -9.82 8.06
CA PRO A 245 13.86 -9.73 9.51
C PRO A 245 14.88 -10.64 10.20
N ALA A 246 15.31 -10.25 11.40
CA ALA A 246 16.29 -11.01 12.16
C ALA A 246 15.81 -12.46 12.40
N GLY A 247 16.70 -13.44 12.19
CA GLY A 247 16.39 -14.85 12.41
C GLY A 247 15.51 -15.53 11.34
N TRP A 248 15.34 -14.91 10.17
CA TRP A 248 14.65 -15.52 9.01
C TRP A 248 15.58 -16.10 7.95
N ALA A 249 16.88 -15.74 8.00
CA ALA A 249 17.89 -16.06 6.99
C ALA A 249 18.42 -17.50 7.06
#